data_AF-A0A848XXI4-F1
#
_entry.id   AF-A0A848XXI4-F1
#
_cell.length_a   1.000
_cell.length_b   1.000
_cell.length_c   1.000
_cell.angle_alpha   90.00
_cell.angle_beta   90.00
_cell.angle_gamma   90.00
#
_symmetry.space_group_name_H-M   'P 1'
#
loop_
_entity.id
_entity.type
_entity.pdbx_description
1 polymer ?
#
loop_
_entity_poly.entity_id
_entity_poly.type
_entity_poly.pdbx_seq_one_letter_code
_entity_poly.pdbx_strand_id
1 'polypeptide(L)'
;MDYAQILAEIEAECRPLLTQGQVADYIEPLARVSPNRFGMALRTVDGETYTVGDAEQSFSIQSIAKVLSLALAMQLDGDAIWKRVGREPSGTAFNSLVQLEAENGIPRNPMINAGALVVMDAVLHTSPLEEDRLLAFVRQAAADDTLGYDAAVAEAEYAGGHGNRALVYFLRYFGALYGDPERVMEAYCRLCSLAMSCTELCHAFTFLATGGHSPAGKQVVSPRQVKRLNAVMLTCGVYDEAGDFAYRVGLPAKSGVGGGIVAVLPGEFVAAVWSPGLGPKGNSLAGTMALELLTTKTGTSIF
;
A
#
# COMPACT_ATOMS: atom_id res chain seq x y z
N MET A 1 -23.66 -13.05 4.70
CA MET A 1 -23.68 -11.63 5.09
C MET A 1 -24.05 -10.82 3.85
N ASP A 2 -24.92 -9.82 3.96
CA ASP A 2 -25.31 -8.99 2.80
C ASP A 2 -24.30 -7.85 2.61
N TYR A 3 -23.15 -8.17 2.00
CA TYR A 3 -22.10 -7.19 1.77
C TYR A 3 -22.56 -6.08 0.82
N ALA A 4 -23.43 -6.37 -0.16
CA ALA A 4 -23.93 -5.36 -1.09
C ALA A 4 -24.72 -4.27 -0.35
N GLN A 5 -25.63 -4.66 0.55
CA GLN A 5 -26.36 -3.70 1.37
C GLN A 5 -25.42 -2.93 2.30
N ILE A 6 -24.50 -3.61 2.97
CA ILE A 6 -23.54 -2.98 3.90
C ILE A 6 -22.71 -1.90 3.18
N LEU A 7 -22.18 -2.20 1.99
CA LEU A 7 -21.39 -1.24 1.22
C LEU A 7 -22.22 -0.02 0.78
N ALA A 8 -23.48 -0.21 0.40
CA ALA A 8 -24.38 0.88 0.04
C ALA A 8 -24.67 1.82 1.22
N GLU A 9 -24.88 1.26 2.43
CA GLU A 9 -25.03 2.06 3.65
C GLU A 9 -23.75 2.84 3.98
N ILE A 10 -22.59 2.20 3.83
CA ILE A 10 -21.28 2.86 4.04
C ILE A 10 -21.09 4.05 3.10
N GLU A 11 -21.37 3.89 1.80
CA GLU A 11 -21.27 5.01 0.84
C GLU A 11 -22.16 6.19 1.27
N ALA A 12 -23.40 5.91 1.68
CA ALA A 12 -24.34 6.94 2.14
C ALA A 12 -23.82 7.68 3.38
N GLU A 13 -23.28 6.95 4.36
CA GLU A 13 -22.73 7.51 5.59
C GLU A 13 -21.40 8.27 5.38
N CYS A 14 -20.60 7.89 4.37
CA CYS A 14 -19.35 8.57 4.04
C CYS A 14 -19.54 9.82 3.17
N ARG A 15 -20.66 9.95 2.44
CA ARG A 15 -20.94 11.07 1.53
C ARG A 15 -20.74 12.47 2.16
N PRO A 16 -21.14 12.75 3.41
CA PRO A 16 -20.89 14.05 4.05
C PRO A 16 -19.40 14.39 4.26
N LEU A 17 -18.50 13.41 4.22
CA LEU A 17 -17.06 13.59 4.47
C LEU A 17 -16.26 13.94 3.21
N LEU A 18 -16.80 13.72 2.00
CA LEU A 18 -16.03 13.82 0.75
C LEU A 18 -15.46 15.22 0.48
N THR A 19 -16.05 16.26 1.06
CA THR A 19 -15.62 17.66 0.89
C THR A 19 -14.75 18.17 2.03
N GLN A 20 -14.43 17.33 3.03
CA GLN A 20 -13.74 17.74 4.25
C GLN A 20 -12.23 17.45 4.21
N GLY A 21 -11.78 16.61 3.27
CA GLY A 21 -10.36 16.32 3.04
C GLY A 21 -9.72 17.20 1.97
N GLN A 22 -8.40 17.13 1.87
CA GLN A 22 -7.62 17.78 0.81
C GLN A 22 -6.92 16.73 -0.03
N VAL A 23 -6.92 16.89 -1.36
CA VAL A 23 -6.17 16.01 -2.25
C VAL A 23 -4.67 16.27 -2.11
N ALA A 24 -3.86 15.25 -2.36
CA ALA A 24 -2.42 15.46 -2.49
C ALA A 24 -2.12 16.34 -3.71
N ASP A 25 -1.32 17.39 -3.51
CA ASP A 25 -1.10 18.44 -4.51
C ASP A 25 0.38 18.66 -4.85
N TYR A 26 1.29 17.86 -4.27
CA TYR A 26 2.74 17.99 -4.50
C TYR A 26 3.17 17.57 -5.92
N ILE A 27 2.34 16.82 -6.64
CA ILE A 27 2.46 16.57 -8.08
C ILE A 27 1.13 16.82 -8.78
N GLU A 28 1.21 17.31 -10.02
CA GLU A 28 0.04 17.73 -10.77
C GLU A 28 -0.99 16.61 -11.06
N PRO A 29 -0.57 15.37 -11.42
CA PRO A 29 -1.53 14.30 -11.66
C PRO A 29 -2.43 13.98 -10.45
N LEU A 30 -1.91 14.11 -9.22
CA LEU A 30 -2.70 13.92 -8.00
C LEU A 30 -3.58 15.14 -7.70
N ALA A 31 -3.07 16.35 -7.93
CA ALA A 31 -3.79 17.60 -7.68
C ALA A 31 -5.06 17.75 -8.53
N ARG A 32 -5.10 17.09 -9.70
CA ARG A 32 -6.24 17.14 -10.64
C ARG A 32 -7.38 16.20 -10.29
N VAL A 33 -7.18 15.26 -9.37
CA VAL A 33 -8.21 14.31 -8.98
C VAL A 33 -9.31 15.04 -8.21
N SER A 34 -10.57 14.78 -8.57
CA SER A 34 -11.70 15.37 -7.86
C SER A 34 -11.77 14.87 -6.42
N PRO A 35 -11.83 15.75 -5.40
CA PRO A 35 -11.95 15.33 -3.99
C PRO A 35 -13.28 14.60 -3.70
N ASN A 36 -14.31 14.82 -4.52
CA ASN A 36 -15.66 14.30 -4.31
C ASN A 36 -15.86 12.84 -4.77
N ARG A 37 -14.77 12.11 -5.02
CA ARG A 37 -14.79 10.73 -5.48
C ARG A 37 -14.82 9.78 -4.30
N PHE A 38 -15.60 8.71 -4.44
CA PHE A 38 -15.65 7.62 -3.47
C PHE A 38 -15.92 6.32 -4.20
N GLY A 39 -15.05 5.33 -3.99
CA GLY A 39 -15.24 3.96 -4.47
C GLY A 39 -14.83 2.97 -3.40
N MET A 40 -15.53 1.85 -3.30
CA MET A 40 -15.16 0.78 -2.38
C MET A 40 -15.47 -0.58 -2.99
N ALA A 41 -14.56 -1.52 -2.78
CA ALA A 41 -14.69 -2.92 -3.19
C ALA A 41 -14.39 -3.83 -1.99
N LEU A 42 -15.06 -4.98 -1.94
CA LEU A 42 -14.79 -6.07 -1.01
C LEU A 42 -14.76 -7.38 -1.79
N ARG A 43 -13.68 -8.16 -1.62
CA ARG A 43 -13.53 -9.49 -2.20
C ARG A 43 -13.41 -10.53 -1.10
N THR A 44 -14.32 -11.49 -1.08
CA THR A 44 -14.27 -12.62 -0.14
C THR A 44 -13.23 -13.65 -0.58
N VAL A 45 -12.75 -14.49 0.35
CA VAL A 45 -11.87 -15.62 0.03
C VAL A 45 -12.52 -16.67 -0.88
N ASP A 46 -13.85 -16.71 -0.92
CA ASP A 46 -14.62 -17.59 -1.82
C ASP A 46 -14.67 -17.06 -3.26
N GLY A 47 -14.19 -15.84 -3.50
CA GLY A 47 -14.02 -15.27 -4.83
C GLY A 47 -15.12 -14.32 -5.29
N GLU A 48 -16.11 -14.04 -4.44
CA GLU A 48 -17.15 -13.04 -4.69
C GLU A 48 -16.61 -11.63 -4.48
N THR A 49 -16.99 -10.70 -5.35
CA THR A 49 -16.60 -9.28 -5.28
C THR A 49 -17.85 -8.41 -5.21
N TYR A 50 -17.89 -7.48 -4.24
CA TYR A 50 -18.95 -6.50 -4.05
C TYR A 50 -18.36 -5.10 -4.19
N THR A 51 -19.08 -4.19 -4.84
CA THR A 51 -18.59 -2.83 -5.12
C THR A 51 -19.66 -1.77 -4.90
N VAL A 52 -19.23 -0.54 -4.65
CA VAL A 52 -20.08 0.65 -4.55
C VAL A 52 -19.31 1.89 -5.02
N GLY A 53 -20.03 2.89 -5.54
CA GLY A 53 -19.45 4.15 -6.02
C GLY A 53 -18.49 3.96 -7.21
N ASP A 54 -17.42 4.75 -7.24
CA ASP A 54 -16.39 4.78 -8.28
C ASP A 54 -15.35 3.65 -8.11
N ALA A 55 -15.75 2.46 -7.64
CA ALA A 55 -14.84 1.36 -7.31
C ALA A 55 -13.97 0.85 -8.48
N GLU A 56 -14.44 1.04 -9.72
CA GLU A 56 -13.73 0.64 -10.95
C GLU A 56 -12.84 1.76 -11.52
N GLN A 57 -12.81 2.94 -10.91
CA GLN A 57 -11.94 4.01 -11.35
C GLN A 57 -10.50 3.72 -10.92
N SER A 58 -9.59 3.60 -11.90
CA SER A 58 -8.16 3.45 -11.62
C SER A 58 -7.55 4.73 -11.06
N PHE A 59 -6.64 4.56 -10.10
CA PHE A 59 -5.84 5.62 -9.50
C PHE A 59 -4.43 5.10 -9.18
N SER A 60 -3.46 6.01 -9.02
CA SER A 60 -2.11 5.64 -8.57
C SER A 60 -2.15 5.17 -7.10
N ILE A 61 -1.79 3.91 -6.87
CA ILE A 61 -1.89 3.28 -5.54
C ILE A 61 -0.81 3.75 -4.56
N GLN A 62 0.23 4.45 -5.06
CA GLN A 62 1.22 5.13 -4.25
C GLN A 62 1.86 4.19 -3.21
N SER A 63 1.95 4.61 -1.95
CA SER A 63 2.53 3.82 -0.86
C SER A 63 1.84 2.47 -0.57
N ILE A 64 0.67 2.18 -1.13
CA ILE A 64 0.06 0.83 -1.07
C ILE A 64 1.01 -0.20 -1.71
N ALA A 65 1.68 0.20 -2.80
CA ALA A 65 2.59 -0.65 -3.55
C ALA A 65 3.78 -1.17 -2.72
N LYS A 66 4.14 -0.51 -1.60
CA LYS A 66 5.21 -0.95 -0.69
C LYS A 66 5.00 -2.38 -0.17
N VAL A 67 3.73 -2.78 0.02
CA VAL A 67 3.39 -4.15 0.43
C VAL A 67 3.74 -5.15 -0.67
N LEU A 68 3.45 -4.81 -1.93
CA LEU A 68 3.72 -5.67 -3.09
C LEU A 68 5.24 -5.82 -3.32
N SER A 69 6.01 -4.73 -3.22
CA SER A 69 7.47 -4.80 -3.31
C SER A 69 8.09 -5.62 -2.17
N LEU A 70 7.56 -5.52 -0.96
CA LEU A 70 8.02 -6.30 0.18
C LEU A 70 7.67 -7.80 0.02
N ALA A 71 6.46 -8.10 -0.45
CA ALA A 71 6.04 -9.46 -0.74
C ALA A 71 6.95 -10.11 -1.79
N LEU A 72 7.30 -9.36 -2.86
CA LEU A 72 8.26 -9.80 -3.86
C LEU A 72 9.65 -10.01 -3.23
N ALA A 73 10.20 -9.04 -2.49
CA ALA A 73 11.51 -9.19 -1.84
C ALA A 73 11.58 -10.45 -0.96
N MET A 74 10.50 -10.73 -0.22
CA MET A 74 10.37 -11.94 0.59
C MET A 74 10.25 -13.20 -0.26
N GLN A 75 9.53 -13.17 -1.38
CA GLN A 75 9.46 -14.29 -2.33
C GLN A 75 10.86 -14.65 -2.87
N LEU A 76 11.69 -13.63 -3.13
CA LEU A 76 13.01 -13.80 -3.74
C LEU A 76 14.09 -14.29 -2.78
N ASP A 77 14.15 -13.72 -1.57
CA ASP A 77 15.27 -13.93 -0.65
C ASP A 77 14.80 -14.27 0.79
N GLY A 78 13.55 -14.71 0.91
CA GLY A 78 12.97 -15.18 2.17
C GLY A 78 12.98 -14.11 3.27
N ASP A 79 13.73 -14.39 4.34
CA ASP A 79 13.78 -13.54 5.54
C ASP A 79 14.98 -12.57 5.51
N ALA A 80 15.83 -12.61 4.48
CA ALA A 80 17.05 -11.82 4.40
C ALA A 80 16.77 -10.30 4.43
N ILE A 81 15.64 -9.87 3.88
CA ILE A 81 15.21 -8.46 3.89
C ILE A 81 15.17 -7.88 5.31
N TRP A 82 14.83 -8.68 6.32
CA TRP A 82 14.74 -8.23 7.71
C TRP A 82 16.09 -7.97 8.39
N LYS A 83 17.21 -8.28 7.72
CA LYS A 83 18.53 -7.83 8.15
C LYS A 83 18.84 -6.40 7.70
N ARG A 84 18.07 -5.88 6.75
CA ARG A 84 18.27 -4.58 6.11
C ARG A 84 17.23 -3.53 6.55
N VAL A 85 16.06 -3.98 6.99
CA VAL A 85 14.97 -3.14 7.48
C VAL A 85 14.33 -3.76 8.71
N GLY A 86 13.93 -2.91 9.66
CA GLY A 86 13.23 -3.32 10.88
C GLY A 86 11.76 -3.70 10.64
N ARG A 87 11.01 -3.80 11.73
CA ARG A 87 9.59 -4.22 11.77
C ARG A 87 8.73 -3.37 12.70
N GLU A 88 9.33 -2.36 13.32
CA GLU A 88 8.71 -1.58 14.38
C GLU A 88 8.15 -0.27 13.80
N PRO A 89 7.04 0.24 14.34
CA PRO A 89 6.56 1.57 13.98
C PRO A 89 7.64 2.64 14.26
N SER A 90 7.60 3.71 13.47
CA SER A 90 8.35 4.93 13.77
C SER A 90 7.56 5.78 14.78
N GLY A 91 8.21 6.22 15.86
CA GLY A 91 7.63 7.19 16.79
C GLY A 91 7.77 8.65 16.31
N THR A 92 8.33 8.84 15.12
CA THR A 92 8.51 10.14 14.46
C THR A 92 7.97 10.06 13.03
N ALA A 93 7.85 11.22 12.36
CA ALA A 93 7.34 11.29 10.99
C ALA A 93 8.04 10.29 10.06
N PHE A 94 7.28 9.69 9.15
CA PHE A 94 7.70 8.60 8.27
C PHE A 94 8.92 8.91 7.36
N ASN A 95 9.32 10.18 7.24
CA ASN A 95 10.44 10.67 6.43
C ASN A 95 11.59 11.28 7.28
N SER A 96 11.63 10.99 8.59
CA SER A 96 12.61 11.55 9.52
C SER A 96 14.05 11.06 9.25
N LEU A 97 14.91 11.96 8.74
CA LEU A 97 16.36 11.72 8.61
C LEU A 97 17.06 11.57 9.96
N VAL A 98 16.60 12.30 10.99
CA VAL A 98 17.17 12.24 12.34
C VAL A 98 16.99 10.84 12.93
N GLN A 99 15.83 10.22 12.74
CA GLN A 99 15.62 8.85 13.19
C GLN A 99 16.51 7.87 12.42
N LEU A 100 16.60 8.04 11.10
CA LEU A 100 17.43 7.17 10.26
C LEU A 100 18.91 7.27 10.62
N GLU A 101 19.41 8.45 10.97
CA GLU A 101 20.77 8.68 11.48
C GLU A 101 21.00 7.95 12.80
N ALA A 102 20.09 8.11 13.76
CA ALA A 102 20.16 7.45 15.07
C ALA A 102 20.14 5.92 14.97
N GLU A 103 19.52 5.37 13.92
CA GLU A 103 19.46 3.94 13.62
C GLU A 103 20.58 3.46 12.67
N ASN A 104 21.61 4.28 12.46
CA ASN A 104 22.76 3.98 11.59
C ASN A 104 22.35 3.57 10.16
N GLY A 105 21.33 4.23 9.62
CA GLY A 105 20.83 4.00 8.27
C GLY A 105 19.93 2.78 8.10
N ILE A 106 19.63 2.01 9.16
CA ILE A 106 18.67 0.90 9.09
C ILE A 106 17.27 1.46 9.28
N PRO A 107 16.37 1.41 8.27
CA PRO A 107 15.04 1.96 8.42
C PRO A 107 14.19 1.13 9.38
N ARG A 108 13.31 1.80 10.12
CA ARG A 108 12.43 1.18 11.12
C ARG A 108 11.55 0.04 10.64
N ASN A 109 10.97 0.20 9.46
CA ASN A 109 10.03 -0.74 8.85
C ASN A 109 9.94 -0.48 7.34
N PRO A 110 9.43 -1.44 6.55
CA PRO A 110 9.32 -1.31 5.10
C PRO A 110 8.17 -0.42 4.61
N MET A 111 7.30 0.07 5.50
CA MET A 111 6.13 0.88 5.13
C MET A 111 6.43 2.38 5.07
N ILE A 112 7.53 2.82 5.68
CA ILE A 112 8.10 4.16 5.50
C ILE A 112 8.96 4.26 4.22
N ASN A 113 9.22 5.47 3.73
CA ASN A 113 9.91 5.67 2.44
C ASN A 113 11.34 5.08 2.45
N ALA A 114 12.12 5.35 3.50
CA ALA A 114 13.47 4.81 3.64
C ALA A 114 13.49 3.27 3.59
N GLY A 115 12.53 2.62 4.25
CA GLY A 115 12.40 1.17 4.22
C GLY A 115 11.99 0.63 2.85
N ALA A 116 11.06 1.30 2.18
CA ALA A 116 10.64 0.93 0.83
C ALA A 116 11.79 1.06 -0.19
N LEU A 117 12.64 2.07 -0.05
CA LEU A 117 13.85 2.23 -0.88
C LEU A 117 14.84 1.08 -0.67
N VAL A 118 15.07 0.66 0.57
CA VAL A 118 15.90 -0.53 0.88
C VAL A 118 15.27 -1.82 0.33
N VAL A 119 13.95 -1.96 0.40
CA VAL A 119 13.22 -3.08 -0.20
C VAL A 119 13.39 -3.10 -1.72
N MET A 120 13.26 -1.95 -2.38
CA MET A 120 13.46 -1.85 -3.83
C MET A 120 14.90 -2.18 -4.23
N ASP A 121 15.89 -1.69 -3.48
CA ASP A 121 17.29 -2.07 -3.69
C ASP A 121 17.49 -3.59 -3.57
N ALA A 122 16.86 -4.25 -2.58
CA ALA A 122 16.91 -5.70 -2.44
C ALA A 122 16.26 -6.44 -3.63
N VAL A 123 15.13 -5.96 -4.14
CA VAL A 123 14.49 -6.53 -5.35
C VAL A 123 15.42 -6.41 -6.56
N LEU A 124 16.01 -5.23 -6.76
CA LEU A 124 16.90 -4.94 -7.89
C LEU A 124 18.22 -5.72 -7.83
N HIS A 125 18.72 -6.03 -6.64
CA HIS A 125 20.02 -6.71 -6.48
C HIS A 125 20.00 -8.19 -6.91
N THR A 126 18.83 -8.83 -6.96
CA THR A 126 18.72 -10.29 -7.19
C THR A 126 18.76 -10.72 -8.66
N SER A 127 18.73 -9.78 -9.62
CA SER A 127 18.86 -10.11 -11.05
C SER A 127 19.21 -8.89 -11.90
N PRO A 128 20.10 -9.01 -12.90
CA PRO A 128 20.39 -7.94 -13.86
C PRO A 128 19.28 -7.73 -14.92
N LEU A 129 18.24 -8.58 -14.98
CA LEU A 129 17.05 -8.35 -15.83
C LEU A 129 16.00 -7.58 -15.02
N GLU A 130 15.83 -6.33 -15.44
CA GLU A 130 15.32 -5.19 -14.68
C GLU A 130 13.80 -5.04 -14.77
N GLU A 131 13.19 -4.40 -13.76
CA GLU A 131 11.84 -3.78 -13.71
C GLU A 131 10.59 -4.63 -14.02
N ASP A 132 10.62 -5.55 -14.98
CA ASP A 132 9.53 -6.44 -15.37
C ASP A 132 9.09 -7.37 -14.24
N ARG A 133 9.96 -7.67 -13.28
CA ARG A 133 9.67 -8.65 -12.22
C ARG A 133 8.63 -8.16 -11.22
N LEU A 134 8.66 -6.87 -10.89
CA LEU A 134 7.68 -6.28 -9.98
C LEU A 134 6.31 -6.29 -10.64
N LEU A 135 6.21 -5.78 -11.88
CA LEU A 135 4.95 -5.78 -12.60
C LEU A 135 4.44 -7.20 -12.85
N ALA A 136 5.31 -8.14 -13.24
CA ALA A 136 4.95 -9.55 -13.41
C ALA A 136 4.45 -10.18 -12.10
N PHE A 137 5.09 -9.87 -10.96
CA PHE A 137 4.61 -10.31 -9.65
C PHE A 137 3.22 -9.74 -9.36
N VAL A 138 3.01 -8.45 -9.60
CA VAL A 138 1.73 -7.77 -9.38
C VAL A 138 0.62 -8.38 -10.25
N ARG A 139 0.88 -8.56 -11.55
CA ARG A 139 -0.04 -9.22 -12.50
C ARG A 139 -0.37 -10.65 -12.07
N GLN A 140 0.63 -11.41 -11.61
CA GLN A 140 0.42 -12.74 -11.05
C GLN A 140 -0.39 -12.71 -9.75
N ALA A 141 -0.15 -11.75 -8.87
CA ALA A 141 -0.86 -11.61 -7.59
C ALA A 141 -2.33 -11.26 -7.80
N ALA A 142 -2.63 -10.41 -8.78
CA ALA A 142 -3.99 -10.01 -9.17
C ALA A 142 -4.69 -11.00 -10.12
N ALA A 143 -3.91 -11.87 -10.79
CA ALA A 143 -4.37 -12.65 -11.94
C ALA A 143 -4.89 -11.78 -13.09
N ASP A 144 -4.18 -10.69 -13.39
CA ASP A 144 -4.55 -9.70 -14.41
C ASP A 144 -3.31 -9.15 -15.11
N ASP A 145 -3.15 -9.44 -16.40
CA ASP A 145 -2.01 -9.00 -17.20
C ASP A 145 -2.14 -7.56 -17.74
N THR A 146 -3.29 -6.91 -17.55
CA THR A 146 -3.55 -5.54 -18.03
C THR A 146 -3.01 -4.46 -17.09
N LEU A 147 -2.74 -4.82 -15.83
CA LEU A 147 -2.19 -3.90 -14.83
C LEU A 147 -0.87 -3.28 -15.30
N GLY A 148 -0.69 -2.00 -14.97
CA GLY A 148 0.43 -1.21 -15.47
C GLY A 148 0.72 0.03 -14.63
N TYR A 149 1.69 0.80 -15.11
CA TYR A 149 2.14 2.03 -14.51
C TYR A 149 1.46 3.23 -15.18
N ASP A 150 1.13 4.26 -14.39
CA ASP A 150 0.80 5.58 -14.91
C ASP A 150 2.12 6.33 -15.21
N ALA A 151 2.39 6.56 -16.49
CA ALA A 151 3.62 7.21 -16.93
C ALA A 151 3.72 8.68 -16.48
N ALA A 152 2.60 9.41 -16.44
CA ALA A 152 2.59 10.80 -16.04
C ALA A 152 2.86 10.94 -14.53
N VAL A 153 2.30 10.04 -13.71
CA VAL A 153 2.62 9.96 -12.29
C VAL A 153 4.08 9.55 -12.08
N ALA A 154 4.59 8.56 -12.80
CA ALA A 154 5.98 8.13 -12.69
C ALA A 154 6.97 9.27 -12.96
N GLU A 155 6.74 10.01 -14.06
CA GLU A 155 7.56 11.15 -14.45
C GLU A 155 7.48 12.28 -13.41
N ALA A 156 6.27 12.62 -12.94
CA ALA A 156 6.08 13.67 -11.95
C ALA A 156 6.72 13.32 -10.59
N GLU A 157 6.56 12.08 -10.11
CA GLU A 157 7.20 11.57 -8.89
C GLU A 157 8.72 11.60 -9.00
N TYR A 158 9.27 11.18 -10.15
CA TYR A 158 10.70 11.21 -10.37
C TYR A 158 11.23 12.65 -10.42
N ALA A 159 10.56 13.56 -11.12
CA ALA A 159 10.96 14.97 -11.19
C ALA A 159 10.91 15.67 -9.82
N GLY A 160 9.85 15.46 -9.05
CA GLY A 160 9.62 16.10 -7.75
C GLY A 160 10.25 15.39 -6.53
N GLY A 161 10.79 14.19 -6.70
CA GLY A 161 11.21 13.29 -5.63
C GLY A 161 12.49 13.68 -4.85
N HIS A 162 12.77 14.96 -4.63
CA HIS A 162 13.98 15.45 -3.95
C HIS A 162 14.14 14.87 -2.53
N GLY A 163 13.06 14.77 -1.76
CA GLY A 163 13.10 14.18 -0.42
C GLY A 163 13.50 12.70 -0.42
N ASN A 164 12.99 11.93 -1.39
CA ASN A 164 13.37 10.52 -1.55
C ASN A 164 14.80 10.38 -2.07
N ARG A 165 15.29 11.28 -2.94
CA ARG A 165 16.71 11.31 -3.32
C ARG A 165 17.61 11.55 -2.12
N ALA A 166 17.28 12.51 -1.26
CA ALA A 166 18.01 12.75 -0.03
C ALA A 166 18.07 11.46 0.83
N LEU A 167 16.95 10.77 1.01
CA LEU A 167 16.91 9.50 1.73
C LEU A 167 17.79 8.42 1.08
N VAL A 168 17.71 8.24 -0.23
CA VAL A 168 18.52 7.25 -0.96
C VAL A 168 20.02 7.49 -0.77
N TYR A 169 20.49 8.72 -0.96
CA TYR A 169 21.90 9.04 -0.78
C TYR A 169 22.34 8.91 0.69
N PHE A 170 21.45 9.23 1.63
CA PHE A 170 21.70 9.02 3.06
C PHE A 170 21.82 7.53 3.41
N LEU A 171 20.93 6.69 2.89
CA LEU A 171 21.02 5.23 3.02
C LEU A 171 22.32 4.68 2.42
N ARG A 172 22.75 5.23 1.27
CA ARG A 172 24.03 4.88 0.65
C ARG A 172 25.22 5.25 1.53
N TYR A 173 25.19 6.44 2.14
CA TYR A 173 26.24 6.90 3.07
C TYR A 173 26.42 5.95 4.26
N PHE A 174 25.32 5.44 4.83
CA PHE A 174 25.37 4.45 5.92
C PHE A 174 25.62 3.00 5.46
N GLY A 175 25.76 2.75 4.16
CA GLY A 175 25.95 1.41 3.60
C GLY A 175 24.69 0.52 3.63
N ALA A 176 23.50 1.09 3.85
CA ALA A 176 22.23 0.35 3.84
C ALA A 176 21.69 0.08 2.42
N LEU A 177 22.19 0.83 1.42
CA LEU A 177 21.82 0.73 0.01
C LEU A 177 23.01 0.27 -0.85
N TYR A 178 22.83 -0.84 -1.57
CA TYR A 178 23.91 -1.54 -2.27
C TYR A 178 24.01 -1.17 -3.74
N GLY A 179 22.87 -1.00 -4.41
CA GLY A 179 22.75 -0.61 -5.81
C GLY A 179 23.05 0.87 -6.06
N ASP A 180 22.80 1.30 -7.29
CA ASP A 180 22.91 2.69 -7.70
C ASP A 180 21.72 3.51 -7.17
N PRO A 181 21.95 4.61 -6.42
CA PRO A 181 20.93 5.53 -5.95
C PRO A 181 19.85 5.91 -6.97
N GLU A 182 20.24 6.33 -8.17
CA GLU A 182 19.29 6.85 -9.15
C GLU A 182 18.42 5.72 -9.73
N ARG A 183 19.00 4.54 -9.96
CA ARG A 183 18.24 3.36 -10.37
C ARG A 183 17.23 2.91 -9.31
N VAL A 184 17.57 2.93 -8.02
CA VAL A 184 16.63 2.61 -6.93
C VAL A 184 15.52 3.66 -6.88
N MET A 185 15.87 4.93 -7.05
CA MET A 185 14.92 6.04 -7.07
C MET A 185 13.92 5.92 -8.23
N GLU A 186 14.40 5.65 -9.44
CA GLU A 186 13.54 5.45 -10.62
C GLU A 186 12.57 4.28 -10.42
N ALA A 187 13.07 3.13 -9.95
CA ALA A 187 12.24 1.97 -9.69
C ALA A 187 11.19 2.22 -8.59
N TYR A 188 11.55 3.00 -7.56
CA TYR A 188 10.62 3.38 -6.49
C TYR A 188 9.52 4.34 -6.97
N CYS A 189 9.85 5.33 -7.80
CA CYS A 189 8.85 6.22 -8.40
C CYS A 189 7.88 5.46 -9.31
N ARG A 190 8.39 4.51 -10.12
CA ARG A 190 7.56 3.62 -10.94
C ARG A 190 6.68 2.72 -10.09
N LEU A 191 7.20 2.17 -8.99
CA LEU A 191 6.39 1.41 -8.02
C LEU A 191 5.18 2.24 -7.53
N CYS A 192 5.41 3.50 -7.16
CA CYS A 192 4.35 4.39 -6.68
C CYS A 192 3.32 4.75 -7.76
N SER A 193 3.69 4.68 -9.04
CA SER A 193 2.78 4.98 -10.15
C SER A 193 1.93 3.80 -10.63
N LEU A 194 2.01 2.62 -9.99
CA LEU A 194 1.09 1.51 -10.28
C LEU A 194 -0.36 2.01 -10.18
N ALA A 195 -1.12 1.83 -11.26
CA ALA A 195 -2.51 2.26 -11.35
C ALA A 195 -3.44 1.07 -11.16
N MET A 196 -4.39 1.18 -10.22
CA MET A 196 -5.39 0.14 -9.96
C MET A 196 -6.71 0.77 -9.52
N SER A 197 -7.82 0.08 -9.80
CA SER A 197 -9.13 0.31 -9.20
C SER A 197 -9.22 -0.33 -7.80
N CYS A 198 -10.31 -0.07 -7.06
CA CYS A 198 -10.55 -0.77 -5.79
C CYS A 198 -10.68 -2.29 -6.00
N THR A 199 -11.35 -2.70 -7.08
CA THR A 199 -11.53 -4.11 -7.42
C THR A 199 -10.19 -4.78 -7.73
N GLU A 200 -9.36 -4.13 -8.55
CA GLU A 200 -8.00 -4.59 -8.89
C GLU A 200 -7.10 -4.66 -7.64
N LEU A 201 -7.20 -3.70 -6.71
CA LEU A 201 -6.51 -3.76 -5.42
C LEU A 201 -6.94 -4.96 -4.58
N CYS A 202 -8.24 -5.23 -4.48
CA CYS A 202 -8.75 -6.41 -3.78
C CYS A 202 -8.17 -7.71 -4.37
N HIS A 203 -8.07 -7.79 -5.70
CA HIS A 203 -7.47 -8.94 -6.38
C HIS A 203 -5.97 -9.05 -6.08
N ALA A 204 -5.22 -7.96 -6.26
CA ALA A 204 -3.77 -7.92 -6.04
C ALA A 204 -3.37 -8.27 -4.60
N PHE A 205 -4.24 -8.02 -3.62
CA PHE A 205 -4.00 -8.29 -2.19
C PHE A 205 -4.70 -9.55 -1.66
N THR A 206 -5.46 -10.28 -2.49
CA THR A 206 -6.20 -11.51 -2.11
C THR A 206 -5.29 -12.52 -1.42
N PHE A 207 -4.04 -12.64 -1.85
CA PHE A 207 -3.08 -13.57 -1.27
C PHE A 207 -2.83 -13.37 0.24
N LEU A 208 -3.09 -12.17 0.77
CA LEU A 208 -2.96 -11.89 2.20
C LEU A 208 -4.11 -12.45 3.04
N ALA A 209 -5.27 -12.71 2.42
CA ALA A 209 -6.41 -13.36 3.05
C ALA A 209 -6.42 -14.88 2.83
N THR A 210 -5.82 -15.39 1.76
CA THR A 210 -5.91 -16.80 1.31
C THR A 210 -4.64 -17.62 1.60
N GLY A 211 -3.86 -17.22 2.61
CA GLY A 211 -2.64 -17.95 3.00
C GLY A 211 -1.53 -17.93 1.93
N GLY A 212 -1.59 -17.00 0.98
CA GLY A 212 -0.54 -16.74 0.00
C GLY A 212 -0.92 -17.07 -1.44
N HIS A 213 -2.19 -17.35 -1.72
CA HIS A 213 -2.67 -17.72 -3.06
C HIS A 213 -3.33 -16.54 -3.78
N SER A 214 -2.90 -16.28 -5.01
CA SER A 214 -3.58 -15.34 -5.93
C SER A 214 -5.02 -15.81 -6.24
N PRO A 215 -5.88 -14.95 -6.84
CA PRO A 215 -7.21 -15.36 -7.32
C PRO A 215 -7.18 -16.56 -8.28
N ALA A 216 -6.10 -16.74 -9.05
CA ALA A 216 -5.90 -17.90 -9.93
C ALA A 216 -5.44 -19.18 -9.19
N GLY A 217 -5.38 -19.18 -7.86
CA GLY A 217 -4.93 -20.31 -7.04
C GLY A 217 -3.41 -20.53 -7.03
N LYS A 218 -2.62 -19.68 -7.70
CA LYS A 218 -1.16 -19.78 -7.67
C LYS A 218 -0.60 -19.22 -6.36
N GLN A 219 0.27 -19.97 -5.69
CA GLN A 219 0.97 -19.49 -4.50
C GLN A 219 2.00 -18.43 -4.88
N VAL A 220 1.79 -17.20 -4.42
CA VAL A 220 2.70 -16.05 -4.63
C VAL A 220 3.63 -15.82 -3.44
N VAL A 221 3.21 -16.16 -2.23
CA VAL A 221 4.05 -16.16 -1.02
C VAL A 221 3.64 -17.31 -0.12
N SER A 222 4.50 -17.69 0.83
CA SER A 222 4.19 -18.71 1.83
C SER A 222 3.23 -18.19 2.92
N PRO A 223 2.49 -19.08 3.62
CA PRO A 223 1.65 -18.67 4.76
C PRO A 223 2.43 -17.94 5.87
N ARG A 224 3.70 -18.32 6.09
CA ARG A 224 4.59 -17.64 7.04
C ARG A 224 4.86 -16.19 6.63
N GLN A 225 5.03 -15.95 5.33
CA GLN A 225 5.24 -14.61 4.80
C GLN A 225 3.96 -13.77 4.89
N VAL A 226 2.79 -14.34 4.59
CA VAL A 226 1.49 -13.69 4.77
C VAL A 226 1.30 -13.19 6.20
N LYS A 227 1.53 -14.06 7.20
CA LYS A 227 1.43 -13.69 8.62
C LYS A 227 2.26 -12.45 8.94
N ARG A 228 3.49 -12.37 8.42
CA ARG A 228 4.41 -11.26 8.68
C ARG A 228 4.04 -9.99 7.91
N LEU A 229 3.58 -10.12 6.66
CA LEU A 229 3.08 -8.99 5.88
C LEU A 229 1.87 -8.35 6.58
N ASN A 230 0.89 -9.15 7.01
CA ASN A 230 -0.26 -8.65 7.77
C ASN A 230 0.16 -8.02 9.11
N ALA A 231 1.13 -8.60 9.82
CA ALA A 231 1.64 -8.01 11.06
C ALA A 231 2.27 -6.63 10.84
N VAL A 232 3.11 -6.46 9.81
CA VAL A 232 3.72 -5.16 9.50
C VAL A 232 2.70 -4.17 8.95
N MET A 233 1.72 -4.61 8.17
CA MET A 233 0.61 -3.75 7.74
C MET A 233 -0.18 -3.22 8.94
N LEU A 234 -0.51 -4.09 9.91
CA LEU A 234 -1.22 -3.70 11.12
C LEU A 234 -0.45 -2.64 11.93
N THR A 235 0.87 -2.83 12.12
CA THR A 235 1.65 -1.96 13.01
C THR A 235 2.24 -0.73 12.33
N CYS A 236 2.42 -0.75 11.00
CA CYS A 236 3.18 0.28 10.28
C CYS A 236 2.47 0.80 9.01
N GLY A 237 1.31 0.27 8.64
CA GLY A 237 0.76 0.47 7.30
C GLY A 237 0.02 1.79 7.06
N VAL A 238 -0.34 2.52 8.10
CA VAL A 238 -1.24 3.69 8.04
C VAL A 238 -0.60 4.95 8.64
N TYR A 239 0.64 5.23 8.21
CA TYR A 239 1.47 6.35 8.66
C TYR A 239 1.49 6.48 10.18
N ASP A 240 1.43 7.71 10.70
CA ASP A 240 1.44 8.04 12.12
C ASP A 240 0.09 7.72 12.82
N GLU A 241 -0.83 7.02 12.15
CA GLU A 241 -2.13 6.59 12.67
C GLU A 241 -2.27 5.10 12.89
N ALA A 242 -1.20 4.30 12.71
CA ALA A 242 -1.36 2.84 12.76
C ALA A 242 -2.01 2.32 14.06
N GLY A 243 -1.71 2.94 15.20
CA GLY A 243 -2.37 2.61 16.47
C GLY A 243 -3.85 3.00 16.54
N ASP A 244 -4.21 4.21 16.11
CA ASP A 244 -5.61 4.69 16.08
C ASP A 244 -6.44 3.89 15.07
N PHE A 245 -5.87 3.61 13.91
CA PHE A 245 -6.49 2.79 12.88
C PHE A 245 -6.72 1.36 13.36
N ALA A 246 -5.73 0.74 14.03
CA ALA A 246 -5.92 -0.59 14.61
C ALA A 246 -7.02 -0.59 15.69
N TYR A 247 -7.13 0.48 16.49
CA TYR A 247 -8.18 0.62 17.50
C TYR A 247 -9.59 0.78 16.91
N ARG A 248 -9.73 1.59 15.86
CA ARG A 248 -11.04 1.90 15.24
C ARG A 248 -11.49 0.86 14.23
N VAL A 249 -10.58 0.45 13.35
CA VAL A 249 -10.89 -0.44 12.21
C VAL A 249 -10.63 -1.90 12.56
N GLY A 250 -9.51 -2.19 13.22
CA GLY A 250 -9.19 -3.57 13.61
C GLY A 250 -8.82 -4.48 12.44
N LEU A 251 -8.16 -3.96 11.40
CA LEU A 251 -7.68 -4.72 10.25
C LEU A 251 -6.23 -4.31 9.87
N PRO A 252 -5.36 -5.26 9.48
CA PRO A 252 -4.14 -4.96 8.74
C PRO A 252 -4.46 -4.13 7.48
N ALA A 253 -3.83 -2.97 7.33
CA ALA A 253 -4.10 -2.09 6.20
C ALA A 253 -2.85 -1.40 5.67
N LYS A 254 -2.94 -0.85 4.44
CA LYS A 254 -1.96 0.09 3.89
C LYS A 254 -2.68 1.21 3.15
N SER A 255 -2.31 2.45 3.45
CA SER A 255 -2.81 3.65 2.76
C SER A 255 -1.83 4.19 1.73
N GLY A 256 -2.33 4.98 0.79
CA GLY A 256 -1.56 5.76 -0.18
C GLY A 256 -2.07 7.18 -0.29
N VAL A 257 -1.17 8.13 -0.59
CA VAL A 257 -1.52 9.56 -0.76
C VAL A 257 -2.45 9.82 -1.94
N GLY A 258 -2.63 8.86 -2.84
CA GLY A 258 -3.68 8.88 -3.86
C GLY A 258 -5.11 8.73 -3.32
N GLY A 259 -5.27 8.56 -1.99
CA GLY A 259 -6.58 8.40 -1.32
C GLY A 259 -7.05 6.96 -1.20
N GLY A 260 -6.23 6.00 -1.62
CA GLY A 260 -6.53 4.58 -1.49
C GLY A 260 -6.16 4.02 -0.11
N ILE A 261 -6.95 3.05 0.36
CA ILE A 261 -6.61 2.19 1.50
C ILE A 261 -7.00 0.76 1.13
N VAL A 262 -6.09 -0.20 1.31
CA VAL A 262 -6.40 -1.63 1.27
C VAL A 262 -6.33 -2.19 2.69
N ALA A 263 -7.31 -2.99 3.08
CA ALA A 263 -7.42 -3.65 4.38
C ALA A 263 -7.77 -5.14 4.20
N VAL A 264 -7.29 -5.97 5.11
CA VAL A 264 -7.38 -7.43 5.00
C VAL A 264 -7.95 -8.02 6.28
N LEU A 265 -9.00 -8.84 6.18
CA LEU A 265 -9.41 -9.75 7.24
C LEU A 265 -8.92 -11.16 6.87
N PRO A 266 -7.83 -11.67 7.49
CA PRO A 266 -7.24 -12.94 7.10
C PRO A 266 -8.25 -14.10 7.18
N GLY A 267 -8.37 -14.87 6.12
CA GLY A 267 -9.31 -15.98 6.02
C GLY A 267 -10.73 -15.60 5.60
N GLU A 268 -11.05 -14.31 5.44
CA GLU A 268 -12.42 -13.86 5.17
C GLU A 268 -12.52 -12.98 3.92
N PHE A 269 -11.84 -11.82 3.90
CA PHE A 269 -11.93 -10.89 2.78
C PHE A 269 -10.74 -9.91 2.68
N VAL A 270 -10.65 -9.28 1.52
CA VAL A 270 -9.89 -8.05 1.28
C VAL A 270 -10.87 -6.94 0.95
N ALA A 271 -10.71 -5.78 1.55
CA ALA A 271 -11.47 -4.58 1.24
C ALA A 271 -10.53 -3.48 0.75
N ALA A 272 -10.94 -2.75 -0.28
CA ALA A 272 -10.24 -1.59 -0.79
C ALA A 272 -11.21 -0.42 -0.89
N VAL A 273 -10.76 0.76 -0.49
CA VAL A 273 -11.52 2.00 -0.58
C VAL A 273 -10.65 3.07 -1.21
N TRP A 274 -11.26 3.93 -2.00
CA TRP A 274 -10.62 5.08 -2.61
C TRP A 274 -11.47 6.32 -2.42
N SER A 275 -10.89 7.30 -1.74
CA SER A 275 -11.42 8.66 -1.63
C SER A 275 -10.24 9.62 -1.57
N PRO A 276 -10.04 10.49 -2.58
CA PRO A 276 -8.86 11.36 -2.71
C PRO A 276 -8.66 12.34 -1.55
N GLY A 277 -9.73 12.78 -0.90
CA GLY A 277 -9.65 13.71 0.23
C GLY A 277 -8.92 13.12 1.44
N LEU A 278 -7.71 13.59 1.71
CA LEU A 278 -6.86 13.18 2.84
C LEU A 278 -7.16 14.03 4.08
N GLY A 279 -7.09 13.41 5.25
CA GLY A 279 -7.06 14.10 6.54
C GLY A 279 -5.66 14.63 6.91
N PRO A 280 -5.51 15.26 8.09
CA PRO A 280 -4.27 15.93 8.50
C PRO A 280 -3.01 15.04 8.55
N LYS A 281 -3.19 13.72 8.67
CA LYS A 281 -2.09 12.75 8.75
C LYS A 281 -1.86 11.96 7.45
N GLY A 282 -2.47 12.40 6.34
CA GLY A 282 -2.22 11.86 5.00
C GLY A 282 -2.97 10.58 4.65
N ASN A 283 -3.90 10.13 5.49
CA ASN A 283 -4.83 9.02 5.19
C ASN A 283 -6.14 9.55 4.61
N SER A 284 -6.81 8.77 3.76
CA SER A 284 -8.14 9.11 3.22
C SER A 284 -9.15 9.26 4.36
N LEU A 285 -9.80 10.43 4.47
CA LEU A 285 -10.74 10.71 5.55
C LEU A 285 -11.99 9.82 5.45
N ALA A 286 -12.66 9.86 4.30
CA ALA A 286 -13.83 9.02 4.05
C ALA A 286 -13.44 7.53 3.92
N GLY A 287 -12.24 7.22 3.40
CA GLY A 287 -11.77 5.84 3.31
C GLY A 287 -11.58 5.18 4.68
N THR A 288 -10.98 5.87 5.64
CA THR A 288 -10.83 5.35 7.01
C THR A 288 -12.19 5.14 7.67
N MET A 289 -13.12 6.10 7.53
CA MET A 289 -14.49 5.95 8.03
C MET A 289 -15.20 4.74 7.41
N ALA A 290 -15.05 4.54 6.11
CA ALA A 290 -15.69 3.42 5.40
C ALA A 290 -15.24 2.06 5.94
N LEU A 291 -13.95 1.91 6.25
CA LEU A 291 -13.40 0.67 6.82
C LEU A 291 -13.82 0.46 8.27
N GLU A 292 -13.94 1.52 9.07
CA GLU A 292 -14.50 1.43 10.43
C GLU A 292 -15.98 1.03 10.42
N LEU A 293 -16.78 1.62 9.52
CA LEU A 293 -18.17 1.24 9.33
C LEU A 293 -18.30 -0.19 8.82
N LEU A 294 -17.41 -0.64 7.95
CA LEU A 294 -17.38 -2.03 7.50
C LEU A 294 -17.25 -2.97 8.70
N THR A 295 -16.21 -2.85 9.52
CA THR A 295 -16.01 -3.76 10.66
C THR A 295 -17.09 -3.61 11.73
N THR A 296 -17.64 -2.41 11.91
CA THR A 296 -18.79 -2.16 12.80
C THR A 296 -20.05 -2.89 12.32
N LYS A 297 -20.39 -2.78 11.03
CA LYS A 297 -21.61 -3.37 10.47
C LYS A 297 -21.50 -4.87 10.27
N THR A 298 -20.32 -5.39 9.94
CA THR A 298 -20.07 -6.83 9.85
C THR A 298 -19.92 -7.48 11.22
N GLY A 299 -19.54 -6.71 12.24
CA GLY A 299 -19.20 -7.22 13.57
C GLY A 299 -17.92 -8.06 13.58
N THR A 300 -17.03 -7.84 12.60
CA THR A 300 -15.81 -8.65 12.42
C THR A 300 -14.56 -7.78 12.41
N SER A 301 -13.54 -8.23 13.13
CA SER A 301 -12.21 -7.63 13.19
C SER A 301 -11.16 -8.72 13.48
N ILE A 302 -9.86 -8.38 13.49
CA ILE A 302 -8.82 -9.33 13.93
C ILE A 302 -8.71 -9.47 15.46
N PHE A 303 -9.45 -8.67 16.21
CA PHE A 303 -9.57 -8.66 17.68
C PHE A 303 -10.94 -9.15 18.12
#